data_AF-A0AAU9WTT2-F1
#
_entry.id   AF-A0AAU9WTT2-F1
#
_cell.length_a   1.000
_cell.length_b   1.000
_cell.length_c   1.000
_cell.angle_alpha   90.00
_cell.angle_beta   90.00
_cell.angle_gamma   90.00
#
_symmetry.space_group_name_H-M   'P 1'
#
loop_
_entity.id
_entity.type
_entity.pdbx_description
1 polymer ?
#
loop_
_entity_poly.entity_id
_entity_poly.type
_entity_poly.pdbx_seq_one_letter_code
_entity_poly.pdbx_strand_id
1 'polypeptide(L)'
;VSLSDLEPPTSSFCPSDIVKEAKSHREKVSWDVPVCSDNSHLPPIIWSNRKLGDLFGAPGKYKIQHTVKDFDFKQPNIYTGCSFMITLKRTKCPMYLPPKNGALVCLNYGDGSERFCQVACKQGTDFVTNPSVLYVCLDNG
;
A
#
# COMPACT_ATOMS: atom_id res chain seq x y z
N VAL A 1 23.06 -23.94 39.11
CA VAL A 1 22.30 -24.20 37.85
C VAL A 1 21.72 -22.87 37.42
N SER A 2 22.21 -22.28 36.34
CA SER A 2 21.55 -21.11 35.74
C SER A 2 20.47 -21.64 34.81
N LEU A 3 19.21 -21.45 35.17
CA LEU A 3 18.07 -21.82 34.33
C LEU A 3 18.03 -20.81 33.17
N SER A 4 18.27 -21.29 31.95
CA SER A 4 18.07 -20.48 30.74
C SER A 4 16.60 -20.53 30.34
N ASP A 5 16.06 -19.40 29.92
CA ASP A 5 14.72 -19.34 29.36
C ASP A 5 14.71 -19.99 27.96
N LEU A 6 13.69 -20.80 27.71
CA LEU A 6 13.52 -21.57 26.48
C LEU A 6 12.22 -21.21 25.75
N GLU A 7 11.40 -20.33 26.32
CA GLU A 7 10.12 -19.95 25.74
C GLU A 7 10.26 -18.69 24.86
N PRO A 8 9.70 -18.66 23.65
CA PRO A 8 9.70 -17.47 22.83
C PRO A 8 8.71 -16.41 23.35
N PRO A 9 8.97 -15.12 23.09
CA PRO A 9 8.04 -14.06 23.40
C PRO A 9 6.67 -14.27 22.76
N THR A 10 5.63 -13.69 23.36
CA THR A 10 4.28 -13.72 22.81
C THR A 10 3.84 -12.32 22.38
N SER A 11 2.92 -12.27 21.41
CA SER A 11 2.32 -11.01 20.96
C SER A 11 0.86 -10.94 21.41
N SER A 12 0.57 -9.97 22.28
CA SER A 12 -0.80 -9.68 22.74
C SER A 12 -1.58 -8.84 21.74
N PHE A 13 -0.87 -8.04 20.94
CA PHE A 13 -1.45 -7.25 19.85
C PHE A 13 -0.53 -7.31 18.63
N CYS A 14 -1.10 -7.66 17.48
CA CYS A 14 -0.46 -7.54 16.19
C CYS A 14 -1.33 -6.66 15.28
N PRO A 15 -0.74 -5.72 14.51
CA PRO A 15 -1.51 -4.92 13.57
C PRO A 15 -2.26 -5.78 12.56
N SER A 16 -3.43 -5.31 12.15
CA SER A 16 -4.22 -5.93 11.10
C SER A 16 -3.81 -5.41 9.72
N ASP A 17 -4.26 -6.10 8.66
CA ASP A 17 -4.05 -5.68 7.28
C ASP A 17 -4.59 -4.27 7.02
N ILE A 18 -3.83 -3.48 6.26
CA ILE A 18 -4.19 -2.10 5.89
C ILE A 18 -4.51 -2.07 4.40
N VAL A 19 -5.69 -1.56 4.04
CA VAL A 19 -6.08 -1.28 2.66
C VAL A 19 -6.37 0.21 2.52
N LYS A 20 -5.65 0.87 1.62
CA LYS A 20 -5.77 2.32 1.43
C LYS A 20 -5.71 2.69 -0.05
N GLU A 21 -6.48 3.70 -0.45
CA GLU A 21 -6.29 4.38 -1.73
C GLU A 21 -5.19 5.41 -1.59
N ALA A 22 -4.17 5.26 -2.44
CA ALA A 22 -3.01 6.13 -2.41
C ALA A 22 -3.30 7.44 -3.12
N LYS A 23 -2.81 8.54 -2.55
CA LYS A 23 -2.96 9.89 -3.11
C LYS A 23 -1.88 10.24 -4.14
N SER A 24 -0.83 9.43 -4.23
CA SER A 24 0.33 9.65 -5.09
C SER A 24 1.01 8.33 -5.45
N HIS A 25 1.96 8.36 -6.39
CA HIS A 25 2.79 7.19 -6.74
C HIS A 25 3.51 6.56 -5.55
N ARG A 26 3.85 7.35 -4.52
CA ARG A 26 4.50 6.88 -3.31
C ARG A 26 3.87 7.52 -2.07
N GLU A 27 3.45 6.67 -1.14
CA GLU A 27 2.76 7.11 0.06
C GLU A 27 3.44 6.60 1.33
N LYS A 28 3.46 7.45 2.35
CA LYS A 28 3.85 7.05 3.70
C LYS A 28 2.68 6.33 4.36
N VAL A 29 2.95 5.13 4.85
CA VAL A 29 1.99 4.36 5.63
C VAL A 29 2.53 4.20 7.04
N SER A 30 1.69 4.51 8.02
CA SER A 30 1.97 4.29 9.44
C SER A 30 1.04 3.19 9.96
N TRP A 31 1.51 2.44 10.92
CA TRP A 31 0.77 1.39 11.62
C TRP A 31 1.18 1.38 13.09
N ASP A 32 0.38 0.76 13.93
CA ASP A 32 0.73 0.60 15.35
C ASP A 32 1.84 -0.43 15.52
N VAL A 33 2.71 -0.26 16.51
CA VAL A 33 3.76 -1.25 16.81
C VAL A 33 3.11 -2.42 17.57
N PRO A 34 3.46 -3.69 17.28
CA PRO A 34 2.94 -4.81 18.05
C PRO A 34 3.29 -4.72 19.54
N VAL A 35 2.40 -5.22 20.40
CA VAL A 35 2.61 -5.26 21.85
C VAL A 35 3.00 -6.68 22.24
N CYS A 36 4.27 -6.86 22.56
CA CYS A 36 4.84 -8.15 22.88
C CYS A 36 5.33 -8.21 24.32
N SER A 37 5.19 -9.39 24.93
CA SER A 37 5.56 -9.67 26.31
C SER A 37 6.21 -11.03 26.38
N ASP A 38 7.08 -11.19 27.38
CA ASP A 38 7.84 -12.41 27.60
C ASP A 38 7.76 -12.81 29.08
N ASN A 39 7.95 -14.11 29.38
CA ASN A 39 7.88 -14.64 30.75
C ASN A 39 9.12 -14.24 31.60
N SER A 40 10.20 -13.75 30.96
CA SER A 40 11.44 -13.33 31.61
C SER A 40 11.36 -12.00 32.35
N HIS A 41 10.18 -11.33 32.34
CA HIS A 41 9.94 -10.01 32.92
C HIS A 41 10.78 -8.86 32.33
N LEU A 42 11.56 -9.13 31.28
CA LEU A 42 12.31 -8.13 30.52
C LEU A 42 11.54 -7.78 29.24
N PRO A 43 11.58 -6.51 28.79
CA PRO A 43 10.92 -6.13 27.56
C PRO A 43 11.61 -6.79 26.36
N PRO A 44 10.87 -7.51 25.49
CA PRO A 44 11.46 -8.13 24.32
C PRO A 44 11.87 -7.10 23.26
N ILE A 45 12.85 -7.46 22.44
CA ILE A 45 13.36 -6.61 21.35
C ILE A 45 12.52 -6.86 20.09
N ILE A 46 11.86 -5.82 19.60
CA ILE A 46 10.99 -5.88 18.41
C ILE A 46 11.71 -5.29 17.20
N TRP A 47 11.81 -6.07 16.13
CA TRP A 47 12.34 -5.65 14.83
C TRP A 47 11.28 -5.82 13.73
N SER A 48 11.37 -5.02 12.66
CA SER A 48 10.50 -5.13 11.50
C SER A 48 11.30 -5.04 10.20
N ASN A 49 10.84 -5.73 9.16
CA ASN A 49 11.41 -5.64 7.82
C ASN A 49 11.14 -4.28 7.12
N ARG A 50 10.27 -3.44 7.69
CA ARG A 50 9.93 -2.09 7.24
C ARG A 50 9.85 -1.15 8.44
N LYS A 51 10.14 0.13 8.21
CA LYS A 51 10.11 1.16 9.26
C LYS A 51 8.84 1.99 9.14
N LEU A 52 8.38 2.51 10.28
CA LEU A 52 7.30 3.48 10.31
C LEU A 52 7.69 4.72 9.50
N GLY A 53 6.81 5.12 8.59
CA GLY A 53 7.06 6.25 7.69
C GLY A 53 7.85 5.90 6.42
N ASP A 54 8.15 4.62 6.18
CA ASP A 54 8.66 4.17 4.88
C ASP A 54 7.70 4.57 3.74
N LEU A 55 8.27 4.84 2.57
CA LEU A 55 7.51 5.14 1.36
C LEU A 55 7.20 3.84 0.61
N PHE A 56 5.92 3.62 0.36
CA PHE A 56 5.42 2.48 -0.40
C PHE A 56 4.91 2.95 -1.75
N GLY A 57 5.19 2.18 -2.80
CA GLY A 57 4.66 2.45 -4.14
C GLY A 57 3.18 2.10 -4.24
N ALA A 58 2.43 2.86 -5.03
CA ALA A 58 1.05 2.56 -5.35
C ALA A 58 0.87 2.44 -6.86
N PRO A 59 0.08 1.47 -7.38
CA PRO A 59 -0.53 0.37 -6.63
C PRO A 59 0.51 -0.67 -6.18
N GLY A 60 0.27 -1.34 -5.04
CA GLY A 60 1.23 -2.31 -4.51
C GLY A 60 0.72 -3.09 -3.29
N LYS A 61 1.35 -4.24 -3.02
CA LYS A 61 1.13 -5.06 -1.82
C LYS A 61 2.46 -5.31 -1.11
N TYR A 62 2.48 -5.12 0.20
CA TYR A 62 3.70 -5.17 1.01
C TYR A 62 3.44 -5.97 2.28
N LYS A 63 4.17 -7.07 2.47
CA LYS A 63 4.13 -7.83 3.72
C LYS A 63 5.04 -7.18 4.76
N ILE A 64 4.45 -6.78 5.88
CA ILE A 64 5.17 -6.31 7.05
C ILE A 64 5.33 -7.48 8.00
N GLN A 65 6.58 -7.80 8.32
CA GLN A 65 6.95 -8.93 9.17
C GLN A 65 7.66 -8.37 10.39
N HIS A 66 7.11 -8.69 11.57
CA HIS A 66 7.75 -8.41 12.84
C HIS A 66 8.49 -9.65 13.33
N THR A 67 9.68 -9.41 13.88
CA THR A 67 10.50 -10.41 14.55
C THR A 67 10.73 -9.91 15.97
N VAL A 68 10.28 -10.69 16.94
CA VAL A 68 10.39 -10.38 18.36
C VAL A 68 11.41 -11.34 18.96
N LYS A 69 12.35 -10.82 19.72
CA LYS A 69 13.39 -11.61 20.40
C LYS A 69 13.27 -11.39 21.89
N ASP A 70 13.48 -12.45 22.67
CA ASP A 70 13.68 -12.29 24.10
C ASP A 70 14.97 -11.49 24.40
N PHE A 71 15.17 -11.18 25.67
CA PHE A 71 16.38 -10.53 26.16
C PHE A 71 17.37 -11.57 26.73
N ASP A 72 17.64 -12.67 26.02
CA ASP A 72 18.77 -13.54 26.33
C ASP A 72 19.98 -13.23 25.43
N PHE A 73 21.12 -12.94 26.06
CA PHE A 73 22.38 -12.63 25.38
C PHE A 73 23.10 -13.86 24.80
N LYS A 74 22.73 -15.09 25.20
CA LYS A 74 23.41 -16.31 24.73
C LYS A 74 22.70 -16.98 23.57
N GLN A 75 21.40 -17.24 23.70
CA GLN A 75 20.58 -17.87 22.66
C GLN A 75 19.16 -17.30 22.71
N PRO A 76 18.87 -16.25 21.93
CA PRO A 76 17.59 -15.61 22.03
C PRO A 76 16.48 -16.43 21.36
N ASN A 77 15.38 -16.66 22.07
CA ASN A 77 14.16 -17.23 21.52
C ASN A 77 13.45 -16.18 20.65
N ILE A 78 12.92 -16.63 19.52
CA ILE A 78 12.41 -15.74 18.47
C ILE A 78 10.94 -16.05 18.17
N TYR A 79 10.11 -15.02 18.19
CA TYR A 79 8.73 -15.05 17.73
C TYR A 79 8.56 -14.29 16.41
N THR A 80 7.97 -14.95 15.42
CA THR A 80 7.71 -14.41 14.07
C THR A 80 6.23 -14.50 13.67
N GLY A 81 5.34 -14.77 14.63
CA GLY A 81 3.90 -14.94 14.37
C GLY A 81 3.15 -13.65 14.05
N CYS A 82 3.77 -12.48 14.24
CA CYS A 82 3.13 -11.21 13.92
C CYS A 82 3.55 -10.69 12.53
N SER A 83 2.60 -10.72 11.59
CA SER A 83 2.76 -10.15 10.27
C SER A 83 1.42 -9.70 9.71
N PHE A 84 1.44 -8.66 8.89
CA PHE A 84 0.25 -8.13 8.23
C PHE A 84 0.60 -7.58 6.84
N MET A 85 -0.42 -7.30 6.04
CA MET A 85 -0.27 -6.83 4.66
C MET A 85 -0.76 -5.39 4.51
N ILE A 86 0.07 -4.56 3.87
CA ILE A 86 -0.33 -3.24 3.38
C ILE A 86 -0.69 -3.37 1.90
N THR A 87 -1.90 -2.99 1.52
CA THR A 87 -2.38 -2.91 0.14
C THR A 87 -2.68 -1.45 -0.21
N LEU A 88 -1.86 -0.88 -1.11
CA LEU A 88 -2.10 0.43 -1.69
C LEU A 88 -2.78 0.27 -3.05
N LYS A 89 -3.98 0.82 -3.18
CA LYS A 89 -4.75 0.89 -4.41
C LYS A 89 -4.60 2.27 -5.03
N ARG A 90 -4.84 2.39 -6.33
CA ARG A 90 -5.10 3.69 -6.96
C ARG A 90 -6.54 3.79 -7.38
N THR A 91 -7.08 5.00 -7.27
CA THR A 91 -8.34 5.35 -7.88
C THR A 91 -8.21 5.18 -9.38
N LYS A 92 -9.13 4.44 -9.97
CA LYS A 92 -9.20 4.31 -11.42
C LYS A 92 -10.12 5.40 -11.95
N CYS A 93 -9.64 6.19 -12.91
CA CYS A 93 -10.52 7.14 -13.57
C CYS A 93 -11.67 6.41 -14.30
N PRO A 94 -12.89 6.94 -14.22
CA PRO A 94 -14.01 6.42 -14.99
C PRO A 94 -13.68 6.53 -16.48
N MET A 95 -13.97 5.46 -17.22
CA MET A 95 -13.88 5.46 -18.68
C MET A 95 -15.28 5.71 -19.24
N TYR A 96 -15.40 6.75 -20.05
CA TYR A 96 -16.65 7.09 -20.71
C TYR A 96 -16.71 6.47 -22.11
N LEU A 97 -17.94 6.24 -22.58
CA LEU A 97 -18.14 5.84 -23.96
C LEU A 97 -17.81 7.00 -24.92
N PRO A 98 -17.38 6.70 -26.15
CA PRO A 98 -17.25 7.72 -27.18
C PRO A 98 -18.54 8.52 -27.38
N PRO A 99 -18.46 9.82 -27.71
CA PRO A 99 -19.63 10.60 -28.05
C PRO A 99 -20.34 10.02 -29.28
N LYS A 100 -21.66 10.20 -29.35
CA LYS A 100 -22.45 9.79 -30.51
C LYS A 100 -21.92 10.48 -31.77
N ASN A 101 -21.73 9.73 -32.86
CA ASN A 101 -21.09 10.19 -34.09
C ASN A 101 -19.68 10.75 -33.89
N GLY A 102 -18.93 10.26 -32.90
CA GLY A 102 -17.55 10.64 -32.68
C GLY A 102 -16.70 9.49 -32.16
N ALA A 103 -15.49 9.82 -31.73
CA ALA A 103 -14.53 8.90 -31.16
C ALA A 103 -13.93 9.49 -29.88
N LEU A 104 -13.57 8.62 -28.93
CA LEU A 104 -12.72 8.93 -27.79
C LEU A 104 -11.38 8.22 -28.02
N VAL A 105 -10.30 8.98 -28.12
CA VAL A 105 -8.94 8.47 -28.33
C VAL A 105 -8.15 8.73 -27.07
N CYS A 106 -7.60 7.67 -26.47
CA CYS A 106 -6.83 7.77 -25.23
C CYS A 106 -5.42 7.20 -25.41
N LEU A 107 -4.44 7.90 -24.83
CA LEU A 107 -3.07 7.43 -24.66
C LEU A 107 -2.88 7.00 -23.20
N ASN A 108 -2.33 5.82 -22.98
CA ASN A 108 -1.94 5.34 -21.65
C ASN A 108 -0.41 5.42 -21.53
N TYR A 109 0.10 5.81 -20.37
CA TYR A 109 1.50 5.51 -20.03
C TYR A 109 1.69 3.99 -19.89
N GLY A 110 2.89 3.49 -20.19
CA GLY A 110 3.19 2.05 -20.23
C GLY A 110 2.97 1.28 -18.93
N ASP A 111 2.81 1.98 -17.80
CA ASP A 111 2.50 1.42 -16.48
C ASP A 111 0.99 1.45 -16.13
N GLY A 112 0.15 2.00 -17.01
CA GLY A 112 -1.30 2.07 -16.86
C GLY A 112 -1.82 3.22 -15.97
N SER A 113 -0.93 4.05 -15.42
CA SER A 113 -1.26 5.32 -14.76
C SER A 113 -1.13 6.49 -15.73
N GLU A 114 -1.90 7.56 -15.55
CA GLU A 114 -2.05 8.70 -16.49
C GLU A 114 -2.67 8.33 -17.85
N ARG A 115 -3.94 8.77 -18.01
CA ARG A 115 -4.68 8.68 -19.26
C ARG A 115 -4.92 10.09 -19.78
N PHE A 116 -4.45 10.32 -21.01
CA PHE A 116 -4.78 11.51 -21.77
C PHE A 116 -5.77 11.11 -22.84
N CYS A 117 -6.96 11.69 -22.79
CA CYS A 117 -8.01 11.40 -23.75
C CYS A 117 -8.45 12.65 -24.49
N GLN A 118 -8.75 12.50 -25.77
CA GLN A 118 -9.36 13.52 -26.61
C GLN A 118 -10.60 12.95 -27.29
N VAL A 119 -11.58 13.82 -27.51
CA VAL A 119 -12.79 13.50 -28.27
C VAL A 119 -12.69 14.11 -29.67
N ALA A 120 -13.20 13.39 -30.66
CA ALA A 120 -13.27 13.85 -32.04
C ALA A 120 -14.65 13.57 -32.62
N CYS A 121 -15.11 14.43 -33.52
CA CYS A 121 -16.34 14.23 -34.27
C CYS A 121 -16.06 13.46 -35.57
N LYS A 122 -17.04 12.67 -36.01
CA LYS A 122 -17.04 12.11 -37.37
C LYS A 122 -17.17 13.25 -38.38
N GLN A 123 -16.58 13.06 -39.56
CA GLN A 123 -16.71 14.01 -40.66
C GLN A 123 -18.19 14.36 -40.93
N GLY A 124 -18.49 15.66 -41.05
CA GLY A 124 -19.85 16.16 -41.25
C GLY A 124 -20.67 16.34 -39.97
N THR A 125 -20.07 16.18 -38.79
CA THR A 125 -20.70 16.45 -37.49
C THR A 125 -19.85 17.40 -36.66
N ASP A 126 -20.46 18.02 -35.66
CA ASP A 126 -19.79 18.99 -34.77
C ASP A 126 -20.29 18.87 -33.33
N PHE A 127 -19.54 19.43 -32.38
CA PHE A 127 -19.89 19.44 -30.97
C PHE A 127 -21.02 20.43 -30.68
N VAL A 128 -22.08 19.96 -30.02
CA VAL A 128 -23.15 20.83 -29.50
C VAL A 128 -22.64 21.77 -28.42
N THR A 129 -21.65 21.32 -27.64
CA THR A 129 -20.96 22.11 -26.63
C THR A 129 -19.47 21.81 -26.74
N ASN A 130 -18.65 22.85 -26.88
CA ASN A 130 -17.21 22.70 -27.04
C ASN A 130 -16.61 21.94 -25.85
N PRO A 131 -16.04 20.74 -26.06
CA PRO A 131 -15.40 19.99 -25.00
C PRO A 131 -14.05 20.61 -24.65
N SER A 132 -13.50 20.20 -23.51
CA SER A 132 -12.09 20.42 -23.23
C SER A 132 -11.22 19.76 -24.31
N VAL A 133 -10.12 20.43 -24.67
CA VAL A 133 -9.16 19.92 -25.66
C VAL A 133 -8.51 18.61 -25.17
N LEU A 134 -8.37 18.43 -23.87
CA LEU A 134 -7.71 17.28 -23.26
C LEU A 134 -8.36 16.91 -21.94
N TYR A 135 -8.64 15.63 -21.75
CA TYR A 135 -9.05 15.04 -20.48
C TYR A 135 -7.88 14.30 -19.87
N VAL A 136 -7.51 14.66 -18.65
CA VAL A 136 -6.37 14.08 -17.93
C VAL A 136 -6.87 13.32 -16.72
N CYS A 137 -6.49 12.06 -16.62
CA CYS A 137 -6.65 11.25 -15.42
C CYS A 137 -5.45 11.47 -14.50
N LEU A 138 -5.67 12.12 -13.36
CA LEU A 138 -4.65 12.36 -12.36
C LEU A 138 -4.54 11.17 -11.39
N ASP A 139 -3.50 11.14 -10.58
CA ASP A 139 -3.23 10.05 -9.62
C ASP A 139 -4.35 9.80 -8.61
N ASN A 140 -5.15 10.82 -8.34
CA ASN A 140 -6.27 10.80 -7.40
C ASN A 140 -7.60 10.35 -8.04
N GLY A 141 -7.60 9.98 -9.33
CA GLY A 141 -8.80 9.66 -10.09
C GLY A 141 -9.44 10.88 -10.72
#